data_AF-A0AAE8M8V2-F1
#
_entry.id   AF-A0AAE8M8V2-F1
#
_cell.length_a   1.000
_cell.length_b   1.000
_cell.length_c   1.000
_cell.angle_alpha   90.00
_cell.angle_beta   90.00
_cell.angle_gamma   90.00
#
_symmetry.space_group_name_H-M   'P 1'
#
loop_
_entity.id
_entity.type
_entity.pdbx_description
1 polymer ?
#
loop_
_entity_poly.entity_id
_entity_poly.type
_entity_poly.pdbx_seq_one_letter_code
_entity_poly.pdbx_strand_id
1 'polypeptide(L)'
;MLGTTFRFVSRQRTVTFRAISSLSSNPKIKVVKSTKSPFTNYLSYLEKEPPNERLVIGTTSEIPPTPQSFNENKNFVKILNEVVMEYGHEDEDLVNQARAFASPGGFNLGSGGVLFSQKRPIKARNRNQGAGGGTGGDGGASAQGGAGGGGRGGYVHLSDRRNPPDFGRIAWPEDILGSVEVDDRGTIIGKVQPSGTYRILTNEGILGLSPFLQGKLIERLKQEEAKTK
;
A
#
# COMPACT_ATOMS: atom_id res chain seq x y z
N MET A 1 73.78 -8.85 29.62
CA MET A 1 72.93 -8.27 28.56
C MET A 1 71.51 -8.80 28.75
N LEU A 2 70.56 -7.97 29.21
CA LEU A 2 69.16 -8.36 29.35
C LEU A 2 68.43 -8.09 28.03
N GLY A 3 67.99 -9.15 27.35
CA GLY A 3 67.16 -9.05 26.15
C GLY A 3 65.68 -8.92 26.52
N THR A 4 65.09 -7.76 26.24
CA THR A 4 63.66 -7.50 26.39
C THR A 4 62.89 -8.10 25.22
N THR A 5 62.10 -9.13 25.48
CA THR A 5 61.18 -9.73 24.50
C THR A 5 59.87 -8.92 24.47
N PHE A 6 59.72 -8.06 23.46
CA PHE A 6 58.45 -7.40 23.19
C PHE A 6 57.47 -8.38 22.56
N ARG A 7 56.43 -8.77 23.32
CA ARG A 7 55.29 -9.51 22.77
C ARG A 7 54.36 -8.54 22.06
N PHE A 8 54.40 -8.54 20.73
CA PHE A 8 53.37 -7.90 19.91
C PHE A 8 52.08 -8.73 20.02
N VAL A 9 51.12 -8.25 20.81
CA VAL A 9 49.74 -8.77 20.78
C VAL A 9 49.10 -8.22 19.51
N SER A 10 48.88 -9.08 18.51
CA SER A 10 48.06 -8.70 17.36
C SER A 10 46.66 -8.41 17.87
N ARG A 11 46.27 -7.13 17.89
CA ARG A 11 44.90 -6.70 18.18
C ARG A 11 44.04 -7.17 17.01
N GLN A 12 43.55 -8.41 17.10
CA GLN A 12 42.56 -8.92 16.16
C GLN A 12 41.40 -7.93 16.17
N ARG A 13 41.21 -7.20 15.06
CA ARG A 13 39.99 -6.45 14.83
C ARG A 13 38.89 -7.50 14.77
N THR A 14 38.12 -7.63 15.84
CA THR A 14 36.86 -8.35 15.84
C THR A 14 35.98 -7.69 14.79
N VAL A 15 35.93 -8.29 13.61
CA VAL A 15 34.92 -7.98 12.61
C VAL A 15 33.61 -8.45 13.23
N THR A 16 32.86 -7.52 13.81
CA THR A 16 31.51 -7.79 14.27
C THR A 16 30.66 -8.01 13.02
N PHE A 17 30.51 -9.27 12.61
CA PHE A 17 29.49 -9.63 11.63
C PHE A 17 28.14 -9.25 12.23
N ARG A 18 27.57 -8.13 11.80
CA ARG A 18 26.23 -7.73 12.20
C ARG A 18 25.25 -8.62 11.45
N ALA A 19 24.47 -9.41 12.18
CA ALA A 19 23.41 -10.22 11.60
C ALA A 19 22.32 -9.29 11.04
N ILE A 20 22.28 -9.15 9.72
CA ILE A 20 21.18 -8.51 9.00
C ILE A 20 20.04 -9.52 8.98
N SER A 21 19.06 -9.38 9.88
CA SER A 21 17.84 -10.20 9.83
C SER A 21 16.82 -9.53 8.93
N SER A 22 16.11 -10.32 8.11
CA SER A 22 14.95 -9.82 7.36
C SER A 22 13.70 -9.91 8.22
N LEU A 23 12.80 -8.94 8.08
CA LEU A 23 11.52 -8.97 8.78
C LEU A 23 10.62 -10.08 8.20
N SER A 24 9.94 -10.85 9.03
CA SER A 24 9.09 -11.96 8.58
C SER A 24 7.89 -11.50 7.75
N SER A 25 7.31 -10.34 8.06
CA SER A 25 6.19 -9.79 7.30
C SER A 25 6.62 -9.15 5.98
N ASN A 26 7.87 -8.68 5.86
CA ASN A 26 8.41 -8.14 4.62
C ASN A 26 9.91 -8.48 4.49
N PRO A 27 10.28 -9.52 3.72
CA PRO A 27 11.65 -10.03 3.67
C PRO A 27 12.66 -9.07 3.03
N LYS A 28 12.16 -8.05 2.32
CA LYS A 28 12.95 -6.98 1.71
C LYS A 28 13.32 -5.88 2.69
N ILE A 29 12.61 -5.78 3.83
CA ILE A 29 12.99 -4.87 4.91
C ILE A 29 14.01 -5.58 5.78
N LYS A 30 15.17 -4.96 5.90
CA LYS A 30 16.29 -5.46 6.68
C LYS A 30 16.32 -4.78 8.03
N VAL A 31 16.59 -5.58 9.06
CA VAL A 31 16.76 -5.16 10.44
C VAL A 31 18.25 -5.08 10.72
N VAL A 32 18.71 -3.87 11.04
CA VAL A 32 20.12 -3.58 11.34
C VAL A 32 20.22 -3.09 12.77
N LYS A 33 21.07 -3.68 13.59
CA LYS A 33 21.28 -3.22 14.97
C LYS A 33 21.89 -1.82 15.00
N SER A 34 21.36 -0.96 15.87
CA SER A 34 21.90 0.38 16.05
C SER A 34 23.30 0.35 16.65
N THR A 35 24.18 1.21 16.15
CA THR A 35 25.51 1.43 16.73
C THR A 35 25.44 2.28 18.00
N LYS A 36 24.40 3.10 18.13
CA LYS A 36 24.24 4.09 19.22
C LYS A 36 23.58 3.48 20.46
N SER A 37 22.71 2.49 20.29
CA SER A 37 22.04 1.83 21.41
C SER A 37 21.78 0.35 21.14
N PRO A 38 22.07 -0.54 22.10
CA PRO A 38 21.98 -1.98 21.91
C PRO A 38 20.53 -2.51 21.81
N PHE A 39 19.55 -1.73 22.29
CA PHE A 39 18.14 -2.10 22.33
C PHE A 39 17.33 -1.55 21.15
N THR A 40 17.94 -0.76 20.26
CA THR A 40 17.24 -0.22 19.09
C THR A 40 17.74 -0.85 17.81
N ASN A 41 16.79 -1.16 16.93
CA ASN A 41 17.03 -1.73 15.62
C ASN A 41 16.55 -0.74 14.56
N TYR A 42 17.35 -0.54 13.53
CA TYR A 42 17.00 0.24 12.35
C TYR A 42 16.34 -0.66 11.30
N LEU A 43 15.25 -0.19 10.71
CA LEU A 43 14.59 -0.86 9.59
C LEU A 43 14.97 -0.15 8.29
N SER A 44 15.66 -0.82 7.38
CA SER A 44 16.19 -0.23 6.15
C SER A 44 15.89 -1.11 4.94
N TYR A 45 15.71 -0.48 3.78
CA TYR A 45 15.72 -1.18 2.48
C TYR A 45 17.13 -1.37 1.92
N LEU A 46 18.11 -0.58 2.37
CA LEU A 46 19.50 -0.63 1.91
C LEU A 46 20.36 -1.48 2.86
N GLU A 47 21.17 -2.37 2.29
CA GLU A 47 22.05 -3.32 3.00
C GLU A 47 23.45 -2.76 3.36
N LYS A 48 23.65 -1.44 3.29
CA LYS A 48 24.97 -0.85 3.51
C LYS A 48 25.29 -0.62 5.00
N GLU A 49 26.54 -0.90 5.36
CA GLU A 49 27.15 -0.56 6.65
C GLU A 49 28.07 0.66 6.48
N PRO A 50 27.96 1.73 7.30
CA PRO A 50 26.97 1.98 8.36
C PRO A 50 25.60 2.43 7.80
N PRO A 51 24.49 2.10 8.49
CA PRO A 51 23.16 2.54 8.08
C PRO A 51 23.05 4.06 8.16
N ASN A 52 22.65 4.68 7.05
CA ASN A 52 22.46 6.13 7.00
C ASN A 52 21.14 6.50 7.69
N GLU A 53 21.20 7.03 8.90
CA GLU A 53 20.04 7.34 9.77
C GLU A 53 18.95 8.16 9.07
N ARG A 54 19.32 8.96 8.06
CA ARG A 54 18.38 9.78 7.30
C ARG A 54 17.50 8.99 6.32
N LEU A 55 17.96 7.84 5.85
CA LEU A 55 17.30 7.03 4.80
C LEU A 55 16.66 5.75 5.34
N VAL A 56 16.82 5.49 6.64
CA VAL A 56 16.18 4.38 7.34
C VAL A 56 14.67 4.63 7.43
N ILE A 57 13.87 3.57 7.31
CA ILE A 57 12.40 3.59 7.42
C ILE A 57 11.97 4.08 8.82
N GLY A 58 12.61 3.53 9.85
CA GLY A 58 12.43 3.95 11.23
C GLY A 58 13.25 3.10 12.21
N THR A 59 13.09 3.39 13.48
CA THR A 59 13.69 2.62 14.58
C THR A 59 12.63 1.80 15.30
N THR A 60 12.99 0.59 15.71
CA THR A 60 12.14 -0.27 16.54
C THR A 60 12.90 -0.83 17.74
N SER A 61 12.23 -0.95 18.88
CA SER A 61 12.77 -1.62 20.07
C SER A 61 12.46 -3.11 20.13
N GLU A 62 11.43 -3.58 19.43
CA GLU A 62 10.91 -4.95 19.50
C GLU A 62 10.82 -5.59 18.11
N ILE A 63 10.99 -6.92 18.03
CA ILE A 63 10.84 -7.70 16.78
C ILE A 63 9.87 -8.85 17.11
N PRO A 64 8.68 -8.92 16.50
CA PRO A 64 8.13 -8.06 15.44
C PRO A 64 7.80 -6.64 15.93
N PRO A 65 7.92 -5.63 15.05
CA PRO A 65 7.67 -4.24 15.43
C PRO A 65 6.17 -3.98 15.61
N THR A 66 5.83 -3.27 16.68
CA THR A 66 4.47 -2.84 17.02
C THR A 66 4.34 -1.31 16.87
N PRO A 67 3.13 -0.75 16.67
CA PRO A 67 2.98 0.71 16.53
C PRO A 67 3.54 1.51 17.72
N GLN A 68 3.55 0.90 18.91
CA GLN A 68 4.08 1.52 20.13
C GLN A 68 5.60 1.47 20.23
N SER A 69 6.23 0.47 19.64
CA SER A 69 7.69 0.26 19.67
C SER A 69 8.40 0.85 18.45
N PHE A 70 7.66 1.27 17.43
CA PHE A 70 8.18 1.80 16.17
C PHE A 70 8.11 3.32 16.13
N ASN A 71 9.24 3.94 15.79
CA ASN A 71 9.32 5.38 15.55
C ASN A 71 9.72 5.62 14.09
N GLU A 72 8.85 6.29 13.36
CA GLU A 72 8.99 6.55 11.93
C GLU A 72 9.96 7.69 11.63
N ASN A 73 10.68 7.56 10.52
CA ASN A 73 11.52 8.62 10.02
C ASN A 73 10.77 9.50 9.02
N LYS A 74 10.56 10.78 9.39
CA LYS A 74 9.87 11.78 8.55
C LYS A 74 10.54 12.00 7.19
N ASN A 75 11.88 11.89 7.12
CA ASN A 75 12.59 12.04 5.85
C ASN A 75 12.25 10.90 4.88
N PHE A 76 12.15 9.68 5.40
CA PHE A 76 11.75 8.53 4.61
C PHE A 76 10.30 8.67 4.13
N VAL A 77 9.37 9.08 5.01
CA VAL A 77 7.96 9.35 4.62
C VAL A 77 7.88 10.38 3.50
N LYS A 78 8.70 11.45 3.57
CA LYS A 78 8.77 12.46 2.52
C LYS A 78 9.22 11.86 1.18
N ILE A 79 10.29 11.07 1.17
CA ILE A 79 10.79 10.39 -0.04
C ILE A 79 9.73 9.42 -0.59
N LEU A 80 9.06 8.67 0.28
CA LEU A 80 7.97 7.78 -0.10
C LEU A 80 6.84 8.55 -0.78
N ASN A 81 6.39 9.67 -0.19
CA ASN A 81 5.35 10.51 -0.78
C ASN A 81 5.78 11.09 -2.13
N GLU A 82 7.02 11.53 -2.28
CA GLU A 82 7.55 12.00 -3.57
C GLU A 82 7.51 10.89 -4.63
N VAL A 83 7.94 9.67 -4.29
CA VAL A 83 7.90 8.52 -5.20
C VAL A 83 6.47 8.12 -5.56
N VAL A 84 5.54 8.16 -4.60
CA VAL A 84 4.12 7.88 -4.85
C VAL A 84 3.51 8.95 -5.76
N MET A 85 3.84 10.22 -5.57
CA MET A 85 3.37 11.30 -6.45
C MET A 85 3.90 11.18 -7.88
N GLU A 86 5.15 10.75 -8.02
CA GLU A 86 5.82 10.63 -9.32
C GLU A 86 5.41 9.35 -10.06
N TYR A 87 5.44 8.19 -9.40
CA TYR A 87 5.25 6.88 -10.05
C TYR A 87 3.92 6.20 -9.72
N GLY A 88 3.13 6.73 -8.79
CA GLY A 88 1.88 6.09 -8.36
C GLY A 88 0.87 5.90 -9.50
N HIS A 89 0.89 6.76 -10.51
CA HIS A 89 0.01 6.66 -11.68
C HIS A 89 0.39 5.53 -12.66
N GLU A 90 1.62 5.03 -12.58
CA GLU A 90 2.12 3.91 -13.39
C GLU A 90 1.87 2.56 -12.70
N ASP A 91 1.38 2.57 -11.46
CA ASP A 91 1.15 1.35 -10.70
C ASP A 91 0.01 0.50 -11.29
N GLU A 92 0.29 -0.77 -11.53
CA GLU A 92 -0.64 -1.68 -12.20
C GLU A 92 -1.91 -1.91 -11.36
N ASP A 93 -1.78 -2.01 -10.03
CA ASP A 93 -2.93 -2.22 -9.13
C ASP A 93 -3.89 -1.01 -9.22
N LEU A 94 -3.35 0.21 -9.24
CA LEU A 94 -4.12 1.44 -9.38
C LEU A 94 -4.80 1.57 -10.76
N VAL A 95 -4.06 1.28 -11.83
CA VAL A 95 -4.58 1.33 -13.21
C VAL A 95 -5.69 0.29 -13.41
N ASN A 96 -5.53 -0.90 -12.86
CA ASN A 96 -6.54 -1.95 -12.93
C ASN A 96 -7.80 -1.55 -12.14
N GLN A 97 -7.64 -0.92 -10.97
CA GLN A 97 -8.76 -0.40 -10.20
C GLN A 97 -9.49 0.75 -10.92
N ALA A 98 -8.77 1.64 -11.58
CA ALA A 98 -9.33 2.72 -12.39
C ALA A 98 -10.13 2.19 -13.60
N ARG A 99 -9.61 1.17 -14.30
CA ARG A 99 -10.34 0.50 -15.39
C ARG A 99 -11.58 -0.24 -14.89
N ALA A 100 -11.47 -0.90 -13.73
CA ALA A 100 -12.60 -1.60 -13.11
C ALA A 100 -13.69 -0.63 -12.66
N PHE A 101 -13.31 0.57 -12.18
CA PHE A 101 -14.22 1.65 -11.82
C PHE A 101 -15.04 2.12 -13.02
N ALA A 102 -14.41 2.38 -14.17
CA ALA A 102 -15.08 2.85 -15.38
C ALA A 102 -15.78 1.78 -16.22
N SER A 103 -15.66 0.50 -15.83
CA SER A 103 -16.34 -0.56 -16.55
C SER A 103 -17.86 -0.33 -16.51
N PRO A 104 -18.60 -0.47 -17.63
CA PRO A 104 -20.06 -0.32 -17.67
C PRO A 104 -20.82 -1.26 -16.71
N GLY A 105 -20.14 -2.27 -16.17
CA GLY A 105 -20.63 -3.17 -15.12
C GLY A 105 -20.08 -2.87 -13.72
N GLY A 106 -19.54 -1.67 -13.47
CA GLY A 106 -18.92 -1.28 -12.21
C GLY A 106 -19.77 -1.64 -10.99
N PHE A 107 -19.13 -2.23 -9.98
CA PHE A 107 -19.65 -2.55 -8.65
C PHE A 107 -21.05 -3.17 -8.51
N ASN A 108 -21.56 -3.88 -9.52
CA ASN A 108 -22.87 -4.51 -9.43
C ASN A 108 -22.79 -6.05 -9.34
N LEU A 109 -21.81 -6.59 -8.61
CA LEU A 109 -21.71 -8.05 -8.38
C LEU A 109 -22.11 -8.49 -6.96
N GLY A 110 -22.59 -7.58 -6.11
CA GLY A 110 -22.93 -7.89 -4.71
C GLY A 110 -24.33 -7.52 -4.22
N SER A 111 -25.13 -6.78 -4.99
CA SER A 111 -26.49 -6.41 -4.59
C SER A 111 -27.51 -7.06 -5.52
N GLY A 112 -28.29 -7.98 -4.97
CA GLY A 112 -29.14 -8.93 -5.68
C GLY A 112 -29.94 -8.37 -6.85
N GLY A 113 -29.60 -8.82 -8.06
CA GLY A 113 -30.28 -8.44 -9.30
C GLY A 113 -30.20 -9.55 -10.36
N VAL A 114 -31.12 -10.51 -10.24
CA VAL A 114 -31.62 -11.42 -11.30
C VAL A 114 -31.04 -11.26 -12.71
N LEU A 115 -30.18 -12.19 -13.13
CA LEU A 115 -29.79 -12.38 -14.53
C LEU A 115 -29.77 -13.86 -14.91
N PHE A 116 -30.96 -14.47 -14.88
CA PHE A 116 -31.28 -15.60 -15.76
C PHE A 116 -32.40 -15.16 -16.70
N SER A 117 -32.02 -14.61 -17.86
CA SER A 117 -32.92 -14.51 -19.00
C SER A 117 -33.07 -15.90 -19.62
N GLN A 118 -33.89 -16.75 -19.01
CA GLN A 118 -34.32 -17.99 -19.63
C GLN A 118 -35.76 -17.81 -20.10
N LYS A 119 -35.90 -17.63 -21.42
CA LYS A 119 -37.16 -17.71 -22.17
C LYS A 119 -37.95 -18.93 -21.69
N ARG A 120 -39.08 -18.72 -21.01
CA ARG A 120 -40.09 -19.75 -20.76
C ARG A 120 -41.20 -19.63 -21.82
N PRO A 121 -41.57 -20.70 -22.54
CA PRO A 121 -42.77 -20.69 -23.36
C PRO A 121 -44.01 -20.90 -22.49
N ILE A 122 -44.95 -19.97 -22.69
CA ILE A 122 -46.41 -20.01 -22.53
C ILE A 122 -47.00 -21.37 -22.09
N LYS A 123 -47.62 -21.40 -20.91
CA LYS A 123 -48.80 -22.25 -20.67
C LYS A 123 -49.84 -21.49 -19.87
N ALA A 124 -50.96 -21.25 -20.52
CA ALA A 124 -52.11 -20.51 -20.07
C ALA A 124 -52.76 -21.09 -18.81
N ARG A 125 -53.24 -20.21 -17.92
CA ARG A 125 -54.42 -20.49 -17.10
C ARG A 125 -55.12 -19.21 -16.63
N ASN A 126 -56.29 -18.99 -17.23
CA ASN A 126 -57.49 -18.28 -16.78
C ASN A 126 -57.42 -17.08 -15.80
N ARG A 127 -57.88 -15.95 -16.33
CA ARG A 127 -58.97 -15.07 -15.84
C ARG A 127 -59.13 -14.92 -14.33
N ASN A 128 -58.86 -13.71 -13.82
CA ASN A 128 -59.91 -12.72 -13.56
C ASN A 128 -59.31 -11.43 -12.97
N GLN A 129 -59.87 -10.30 -13.40
CA GLN A 129 -59.76 -8.96 -12.79
C GLN A 129 -58.36 -8.33 -12.92
N GLY A 130 -58.17 -7.12 -13.44
CA GLY A 130 -59.05 -5.96 -13.51
C GLY A 130 -58.12 -4.78 -13.27
N ALA A 131 -58.05 -3.86 -14.22
CA ALA A 131 -57.15 -2.73 -14.20
C ALA A 131 -57.44 -1.74 -13.04
N GLY A 132 -56.38 -1.10 -12.55
CA GLY A 132 -56.37 -0.01 -11.57
C GLY A 132 -55.15 -0.18 -10.67
N GLY A 133 -54.12 0.64 -10.66
CA GLY A 133 -54.09 2.10 -10.78
C GLY A 133 -53.77 2.66 -9.39
N GLY A 134 -52.49 2.97 -9.15
CA GLY A 134 -51.99 3.58 -7.89
C GLY A 134 -51.93 2.60 -6.72
N THR A 135 -51.03 2.66 -5.74
CA THR A 135 -50.00 3.61 -5.32
C THR A 135 -49.28 2.91 -4.16
N GLY A 136 -47.98 3.10 -4.01
CA GLY A 136 -47.28 2.75 -2.77
C GLY A 136 -46.43 1.49 -2.88
N GLY A 137 -45.28 1.64 -3.51
CA GLY A 137 -44.17 0.72 -3.37
C GLY A 137 -42.95 1.53 -3.67
N ASP A 138 -42.25 1.96 -2.62
CA ASP A 138 -41.03 2.75 -2.69
C ASP A 138 -40.09 2.15 -3.74
N GLY A 139 -40.11 2.76 -4.92
CA GLY A 139 -39.33 2.37 -6.08
C GLY A 139 -37.88 2.68 -5.78
N GLY A 140 -37.24 1.75 -5.06
CA GLY A 140 -35.84 1.80 -4.69
C GLY A 140 -35.00 2.14 -5.91
N ALA A 141 -34.08 3.08 -5.71
CA ALA A 141 -33.07 3.54 -6.64
C ALA A 141 -32.03 2.44 -6.95
N SER A 142 -32.49 1.25 -7.34
CA SER A 142 -31.67 0.04 -7.56
C SER A 142 -31.22 -0.11 -9.00
N ALA A 143 -31.54 0.84 -9.87
CA ALA A 143 -30.97 0.95 -11.19
C ALA A 143 -30.30 2.32 -11.29
N GLN A 144 -29.03 2.33 -11.70
CA GLN A 144 -28.25 3.51 -12.07
C GLN A 144 -27.31 4.05 -10.97
N GLY A 145 -26.14 3.42 -10.89
CA GLY A 145 -24.99 3.98 -10.20
C GLY A 145 -23.91 2.95 -9.94
N GLY A 146 -23.32 2.37 -10.98
CA GLY A 146 -21.96 1.83 -10.82
C GLY A 146 -21.06 2.92 -10.23
N ALA A 147 -20.03 2.54 -9.47
CA ALA A 147 -19.05 3.50 -8.96
C ALA A 147 -18.53 4.35 -10.15
N GLY A 148 -18.97 5.61 -10.26
CA GLY A 148 -18.92 6.39 -11.52
C GLY A 148 -20.28 6.89 -12.04
N GLY A 149 -21.31 6.91 -11.18
CA GLY A 149 -22.70 7.29 -11.51
C GLY A 149 -22.83 8.46 -12.48
N GLY A 150 -23.21 8.16 -13.72
CA GLY A 150 -23.61 9.13 -14.74
C GLY A 150 -22.55 9.53 -15.76
N GLY A 151 -21.45 8.78 -15.92
CA GLY A 151 -20.36 9.18 -16.83
C GLY A 151 -19.55 10.35 -16.26
N ARG A 152 -19.49 10.44 -14.93
CA ARG A 152 -18.62 11.36 -14.21
C ARG A 152 -17.44 10.57 -13.67
N GLY A 153 -16.24 11.12 -13.84
CA GLY A 153 -15.03 10.62 -13.22
C GLY A 153 -15.15 10.51 -11.70
N GLY A 154 -14.17 9.86 -11.08
CA GLY A 154 -14.12 9.63 -9.64
C GLY A 154 -12.70 9.62 -9.11
N TYR A 155 -12.56 9.24 -7.84
CA TYR A 155 -11.27 9.08 -7.20
C TYR A 155 -10.99 7.62 -6.92
N VAL A 156 -9.77 7.19 -7.20
CA VAL A 156 -9.27 5.86 -6.91
C VAL A 156 -8.10 5.98 -5.93
N HIS A 157 -8.05 5.07 -4.96
CA HIS A 157 -7.08 5.12 -3.86
C HIS A 157 -6.00 4.06 -4.04
N LEU A 158 -4.75 4.49 -4.04
CA LEU A 158 -3.59 3.61 -3.98
C LEU A 158 -3.48 3.09 -2.54
N SER A 159 -3.70 1.80 -2.36
CA SER A 159 -3.72 1.13 -1.06
C SER A 159 -2.44 0.34 -0.83
N ASP A 160 -2.02 0.23 0.42
CA ASP A 160 -0.92 -0.62 0.86
C ASP A 160 -1.34 -2.11 0.77
N ARG A 161 -0.47 -2.96 0.20
CA ARG A 161 -0.70 -4.39 0.02
C ARG A 161 -0.55 -5.21 1.30
N ARG A 162 -0.14 -4.60 2.43
CA ARG A 162 -0.14 -5.28 3.74
C ARG A 162 -1.55 -5.68 4.17
N ASN A 163 -2.55 -4.88 3.80
CA ASN A 163 -3.94 -5.06 4.15
C ASN A 163 -4.82 -4.67 2.94
N PRO A 164 -4.84 -5.51 1.90
CA PRO A 164 -5.59 -5.21 0.69
C PRO A 164 -7.09 -5.18 1.04
N PRO A 165 -7.84 -4.12 0.65
CA PRO A 165 -9.26 -4.06 0.93
C PRO A 165 -10.02 -5.14 0.17
N ASP A 166 -11.15 -5.59 0.74
CA ASP A 166 -12.09 -6.44 0.02
C ASP A 166 -12.50 -5.79 -1.30
N PHE A 167 -12.85 -6.62 -2.30
CA PHE A 167 -13.16 -6.13 -3.65
C PHE A 167 -14.13 -4.95 -3.61
N GLY A 168 -13.58 -3.80 -4.00
CA GLY A 168 -14.33 -2.58 -4.12
C GLY A 168 -14.60 -1.79 -2.83
N ARG A 169 -14.10 -2.25 -1.69
CA ARG A 169 -13.97 -1.40 -0.51
C ARG A 169 -12.77 -0.48 -0.66
N ILE A 170 -12.81 0.62 0.06
CA ILE A 170 -11.67 1.52 0.24
C ILE A 170 -10.86 1.00 1.43
N ALA A 171 -9.53 1.02 1.33
CA ALA A 171 -8.66 0.67 2.44
C ALA A 171 -8.85 1.60 3.64
N TRP A 172 -8.35 1.20 4.81
CA TRP A 172 -8.36 2.07 5.99
C TRP A 172 -7.55 3.34 5.71
N PRO A 173 -7.92 4.50 6.27
CA PRO A 173 -7.20 5.76 6.03
C PRO A 173 -5.69 5.70 6.32
N GLU A 174 -5.27 4.82 7.23
CA GLU A 174 -3.86 4.59 7.57
C GLU A 174 -3.11 3.70 6.58
N ASP A 175 -3.83 2.98 5.73
CA ASP A 175 -3.33 2.09 4.68
C ASP A 175 -3.40 2.72 3.28
N ILE A 176 -4.05 3.88 3.12
CA ILE A 176 -4.09 4.60 1.85
C ILE A 176 -2.79 5.39 1.69
N LEU A 177 -2.02 5.10 0.64
CA LEU A 177 -0.80 5.83 0.27
C LEU A 177 -1.12 7.14 -0.45
N GLY A 178 -2.15 7.14 -1.27
CA GLY A 178 -2.56 8.32 -2.02
C GLY A 178 -3.86 8.10 -2.80
N SER A 179 -4.36 9.18 -3.39
CA SER A 179 -5.58 9.18 -4.19
C SER A 179 -5.33 9.84 -5.53
N VAL A 180 -5.97 9.36 -6.58
CA VAL A 180 -5.87 9.93 -7.91
C VAL A 180 -7.25 10.10 -8.52
N GLU A 181 -7.43 11.15 -9.30
CA GLU A 181 -8.64 11.38 -10.07
C GLU A 181 -8.61 10.53 -11.35
N VAL A 182 -9.78 10.05 -11.75
CA VAL A 182 -9.97 9.12 -12.87
C VAL A 182 -11.17 9.58 -13.69
N ASP A 183 -11.05 9.54 -15.02
CA ASP A 183 -12.12 9.90 -15.95
C ASP A 183 -13.25 8.86 -16.01
N ASP A 184 -14.32 9.20 -16.72
CA ASP A 184 -15.42 8.30 -17.09
C ASP A 184 -14.96 7.02 -17.81
N ARG A 185 -13.80 7.05 -18.48
CA ARG A 185 -13.14 5.93 -19.16
C ARG A 185 -12.16 5.14 -18.31
N GLY A 186 -11.96 5.52 -17.05
CA GLY A 186 -11.03 4.79 -16.17
C GLY A 186 -9.58 5.17 -16.41
N THR A 187 -9.36 6.31 -17.06
CA THR A 187 -8.04 6.86 -17.32
C THR A 187 -7.67 7.80 -16.18
N ILE A 188 -6.46 7.67 -15.65
CA ILE A 188 -5.98 8.52 -14.56
C ILE A 188 -5.77 9.94 -15.07
N ILE A 189 -6.44 10.90 -14.44
CA ILE A 189 -6.32 12.34 -14.73
C ILE A 189 -5.48 12.97 -13.62
N GLY A 190 -4.27 13.42 -13.97
CA GLY A 190 -3.41 14.16 -13.07
C GLY A 190 -2.45 13.29 -12.24
N LYS A 191 -2.00 13.85 -11.11
CA LYS A 191 -0.98 13.24 -10.25
C LYS A 191 -1.60 12.66 -8.98
N VAL A 192 -1.03 11.57 -8.50
CA VAL A 192 -1.41 10.97 -7.23
C VAL A 192 -1.16 11.97 -6.11
N GLN A 193 -2.18 12.24 -5.31
CA GLN A 193 -2.09 13.05 -4.11
C GLN A 193 -1.77 12.16 -2.92
N PRO A 194 -0.67 12.39 -2.20
CA PRO A 194 -0.29 11.55 -1.07
C PRO A 194 -1.32 11.70 0.05
N SER A 195 -1.56 10.60 0.76
CA SER A 195 -2.42 10.60 1.94
C SER A 195 -1.67 11.21 3.12
N GLY A 196 -2.27 12.17 3.80
CA GLY A 196 -1.72 12.73 5.03
C GLY A 196 -1.85 11.80 6.25
N THR A 197 -2.60 10.70 6.14
CA THR A 197 -2.92 9.80 7.26
C THR A 197 -2.19 8.45 7.18
N TYR A 198 -1.41 8.21 6.13
CA TYR A 198 -0.68 6.96 5.94
C TYR A 198 0.30 6.68 7.09
N ARG A 199 0.32 5.44 7.57
CA ARG A 199 1.25 4.98 8.62
C ARG A 199 2.14 3.87 8.10
N ILE A 200 3.45 4.02 8.28
CA ILE A 200 4.43 3.01 7.89
C ILE A 200 4.20 1.66 8.58
N LEU A 201 3.68 1.68 9.80
CA LEU A 201 3.43 0.48 10.59
C LEU A 201 2.08 0.57 11.29
N THR A 202 1.26 -0.45 11.10
CA THR A 202 -0.05 -0.63 11.76
C THR A 202 -0.08 -2.00 12.45
N ASN A 203 -1.22 -2.35 13.06
CA ASN A 203 -1.40 -3.66 13.68
C ASN A 203 -1.34 -4.82 12.67
N GLU A 204 -1.65 -4.54 11.40
CA GLU A 204 -1.57 -5.50 10.29
C GLU A 204 -0.12 -5.74 9.82
N GLY A 205 0.81 -4.84 10.19
CA GLY A 205 2.23 -4.99 9.95
C GLY A 205 2.89 -3.77 9.33
N ILE A 206 4.11 -4.00 8.84
CA ILE A 206 4.92 -2.96 8.18
C ILE A 206 4.47 -2.74 6.73
N LEU A 207 4.83 -1.57 6.18
CA LEU A 207 4.51 -1.18 4.83
C LEU A 207 4.72 -2.28 3.77
N GLY A 208 3.73 -2.40 2.88
CA GLY A 208 3.63 -3.38 1.80
C GLY A 208 3.39 -2.71 0.45
N LEU A 209 4.43 -2.11 -0.12
CA LEU A 209 4.32 -1.51 -1.46
C LEU A 209 4.21 -2.57 -2.56
N SER A 210 3.62 -2.19 -3.69
CA SER A 210 3.69 -3.00 -4.92
C SER A 210 5.15 -3.22 -5.33
N PRO A 211 5.49 -4.34 -6.00
CA PRO A 211 6.85 -4.60 -6.45
C PRO A 211 7.45 -3.46 -7.30
N PHE A 212 6.60 -2.80 -8.08
CA PHE A 212 6.96 -1.66 -8.93
C PHE A 212 7.34 -0.44 -8.09
N LEU A 213 6.44 0.04 -7.22
CA LEU A 213 6.69 1.19 -6.36
C LEU A 213 7.84 0.95 -5.39
N GLN A 214 7.95 -0.28 -4.90
CA GLN A 214 9.07 -0.67 -4.05
C GLN A 214 10.42 -0.57 -4.79
N GLY A 215 10.48 -1.01 -6.04
CA GLY A 215 11.68 -0.87 -6.88
C GLY A 215 12.07 0.60 -7.05
N LYS A 216 11.10 1.45 -7.40
CA LYS A 216 11.30 2.90 -7.55
C LYS A 216 11.72 3.58 -6.25
N LEU A 217 11.17 3.17 -5.13
CA LEU A 217 11.57 3.66 -3.82
C LEU A 217 13.03 3.31 -3.52
N ILE A 218 13.45 2.06 -3.77
CA ILE A 218 14.84 1.64 -3.56
C ILE A 218 15.80 2.40 -4.48
N GLU A 219 15.44 2.62 -5.74
CA GLU A 219 16.20 3.44 -6.68
C GLU A 219 16.38 4.87 -6.14
N ARG A 220 15.29 5.51 -5.69
CA ARG A 220 15.32 6.85 -5.14
C ARG A 220 16.16 6.94 -3.86
N LEU A 221 16.06 5.95 -2.97
CA LEU A 221 16.88 5.87 -1.75
C LEU A 221 18.37 5.76 -2.08
N LYS A 222 18.75 4.96 -3.09
CA LYS A 222 20.15 4.86 -3.55
C LYS A 222 20.65 6.17 -4.13
N GLN A 223 19.81 6.93 -4.84
CA GLN A 223 20.17 8.25 -5.36
C GLN A 223 20.39 9.28 -4.24
N GLU A 224 19.49 9.35 -3.26
CA GLU A 224 19.63 10.26 -2.11
C GLU A 224 20.86 9.90 -1.27
N GLU A 225 21.17 8.61 -1.15
CA GLU A 225 22.41 8.16 -0.53
C GLU A 225 23.65 8.65 -1.29
N ALA A 226 23.65 8.52 -2.62
CA ALA A 226 24.77 8.97 -3.46
C ALA A 226 24.98 10.49 -3.38
N LYS A 227 23.92 11.28 -3.22
CA LYS A 227 24.00 12.74 -3.01
C LYS A 227 24.54 13.13 -1.63
N THR A 228 24.34 12.27 -0.63
CA THR A 228 24.75 12.52 0.76
C THR A 228 26.22 12.15 1.01
N LYS A 229 26.87 11.47 0.05
CA LYS A 229 28.27 11.05 0.10
C LYS A 229 29.21 12.15 -0.39
#